data_AF-A0A662QQ79-F1
#
_entry.id   AF-A0A662QQ79-F1
#
_cell.length_a   1.000
_cell.length_b   1.000
_cell.length_c   1.000
_cell.angle_alpha   90.00
_cell.angle_beta   90.00
_cell.angle_gamma   90.00
#
_symmetry.space_group_name_H-M   'P 1'
#
loop_
_entity.id
_entity.type
_entity.pdbx_description
1 polymer ?
#
loop_
_entity_poly.entity_id
_entity_poly.type
_entity_poly.pdbx_seq_one_letter_code
_entity_poly.pdbx_strand_id
1 'polypeptide(L)'
;MGRTVIPSPIRKIMDIKEGDNIEWVVEYGKIYVRKRLKIDKKTIKKRFNQLRKTAPRCFTEKLEEEDKWGLQEWALAKLGL
;
A
#
# COMPACT_ATOMS: atom_id res chain seq x y z
N MET A 1 22.92 8.50 -33.32
CA MET A 1 22.31 7.35 -32.60
C MET A 1 21.68 7.86 -31.32
N GLY A 2 20.35 7.84 -31.20
CA GLY A 2 19.60 8.39 -30.05
C GLY A 2 19.64 7.48 -28.83
N ARG A 3 20.81 7.31 -28.22
CA ARG A 3 20.99 6.57 -26.96
C ARG A 3 21.03 7.57 -25.81
N THR A 4 20.12 7.45 -24.86
CA THR A 4 20.15 8.23 -23.62
C THR A 4 20.74 7.38 -22.51
N VAL A 5 21.78 7.90 -21.84
CA VAL A 5 22.44 7.21 -20.74
C VAL A 5 21.71 7.53 -19.44
N ILE A 6 21.28 6.49 -18.72
CA ILE A 6 20.74 6.66 -17.36
C ILE A 6 21.92 6.94 -16.42
N PRO A 7 21.96 8.06 -15.69
CA PRO A 7 23.05 8.40 -14.77
C PRO A 7 23.33 7.31 -13.72
N SER A 8 24.61 7.15 -13.36
CA SER A 8 25.07 6.17 -12.35
C SER A 8 24.31 6.24 -11.01
N PRO A 9 24.03 7.44 -10.43
CA PRO A 9 23.28 7.52 -9.18
C PRO A 9 21.87 6.91 -9.28
N ILE A 10 21.18 7.17 -10.39
CA ILE A 10 19.83 6.64 -10.63
C ILE A 10 19.87 5.13 -10.79
N ARG A 11 20.86 4.60 -11.51
CA ARG A 11 21.04 3.15 -11.65
C ARG A 11 21.24 2.46 -10.30
N LYS A 12 22.02 3.06 -9.40
CA LYS A 12 22.24 2.52 -8.04
C LYS A 12 20.97 2.54 -7.20
N ILE A 13 20.24 3.66 -7.21
CA ILE A 13 18.99 3.82 -6.44
C ILE A 13 17.91 2.85 -6.92
N MET A 14 17.81 2.65 -8.24
CA MET A 14 16.81 1.78 -8.86
C MET A 14 17.28 0.32 -9.06
N ASP A 15 18.47 -0.02 -8.56
CA ASP A 15 19.14 -1.32 -8.76
C ASP A 15 19.13 -1.79 -10.23
N ILE A 16 19.34 -0.88 -11.18
CA ILE A 16 19.39 -1.20 -12.62
C ILE A 16 20.77 -1.77 -12.95
N LYS A 17 20.79 -3.03 -13.37
CA LYS A 17 22.00 -3.76 -13.77
C LYS A 17 22.10 -3.90 -15.28
N GLU A 18 23.28 -4.24 -15.75
CA GLU A 18 23.49 -4.57 -17.16
C GLU A 18 22.67 -5.81 -17.53
N GLY A 19 21.94 -5.73 -18.65
CA GLY A 19 21.00 -6.78 -19.07
C GLY A 19 19.58 -6.67 -18.51
N ASP A 20 19.29 -5.70 -17.63
CA ASP A 20 17.92 -5.45 -17.17
C ASP A 20 17.05 -4.87 -18.28
N ASN A 21 15.78 -5.32 -18.33
CA ASN A 21 14.78 -4.76 -19.23
C ASN A 21 14.15 -3.50 -18.64
N ILE A 22 14.29 -2.40 -19.37
CA ILE A 22 13.79 -1.08 -19.00
C ILE A 22 12.72 -0.66 -20.00
N GLU A 23 11.58 -0.18 -19.48
CA GLU A 23 10.50 0.36 -20.29
C GLU A 23 10.56 1.89 -20.32
N TRP A 24 10.39 2.45 -21.52
CA TRP A 24 10.32 3.88 -21.77
C TRP A 24 8.86 4.23 -22.07
N VAL A 25 8.27 5.12 -21.26
CA VAL A 25 6.90 5.58 -21.42
C VAL A 25 6.93 7.07 -21.72
N VAL A 26 6.33 7.47 -22.84
CA VAL A 26 6.26 8.88 -23.27
C VAL A 26 4.85 9.38 -23.04
N GLU A 27 4.67 10.26 -22.07
CA GLU A 27 3.37 10.82 -21.69
C GLU A 27 3.50 12.31 -21.39
N TYR A 28 2.60 13.14 -21.95
CA TYR A 28 2.54 14.59 -21.74
C TYR A 28 3.88 15.33 -21.97
N GLY A 29 4.63 14.92 -22.99
CA GLY A 29 5.96 15.49 -23.29
C GLY A 29 7.05 15.13 -22.28
N LYS A 30 6.77 14.23 -21.33
CA LYS A 30 7.73 13.68 -20.38
C LYS A 30 8.06 12.24 -20.72
N ILE A 31 9.29 11.85 -20.39
CA ILE A 31 9.78 10.49 -20.56
C ILE A 31 9.95 9.87 -19.18
N TYR A 32 9.21 8.79 -18.94
CA TYR A 32 9.31 7.99 -17.72
C TYR A 32 10.09 6.72 -18.04
N VAL A 33 11.08 6.43 -17.20
CA VAL A 33 11.91 5.24 -17.31
C VAL A 33 11.59 4.34 -16.13
N ARG A 34 11.06 3.14 -16.40
CA ARG A 34 10.68 2.18 -15.34
C ARG A 34 11.34 0.82 -15.53
N LYS A 35 11.83 0.24 -14.43
CA LYS A 35 12.31 -1.14 -14.41
C LYS A 35 11.12 -2.09 -14.36
N ARG A 36 10.98 -2.98 -15.35
CA ARG A 36 9.89 -3.95 -15.38
C ARG A 36 10.18 -5.06 -14.37
N LEU A 37 9.48 -5.04 -13.24
CA LEU A 37 9.52 -6.15 -12.29
C LEU A 37 8.81 -7.36 -12.90
N LYS A 38 9.45 -8.53 -12.88
CA LYS A 38 8.81 -9.81 -13.23
C LYS A 38 7.84 -10.18 -12.10
N ILE A 39 6.65 -9.60 -12.15
CA ILE A 39 5.60 -9.85 -11.16
C ILE A 39 4.81 -11.07 -11.60
N ASP A 40 4.97 -12.19 -10.89
CA ASP A 40 4.07 -13.33 -11.05
C ASP A 40 2.75 -13.08 -10.32
N LYS A 41 1.76 -12.59 -11.08
CA LYS A 41 0.40 -12.33 -10.59
C LYS A 41 -0.23 -13.56 -9.94
N LYS A 42 0.09 -14.78 -10.40
CA LYS A 42 -0.47 -16.02 -9.84
C LYS A 42 0.04 -16.26 -8.42
N THR A 43 1.36 -16.13 -8.22
CA THR A 43 1.99 -16.26 -6.90
C THR A 43 1.44 -15.23 -5.91
N ILE A 44 1.28 -13.97 -6.32
CA ILE A 44 0.69 -12.92 -5.47
C ILE A 44 -0.74 -13.29 -5.06
N LYS A 45 -1.59 -13.67 -6.02
CA LYS A 45 -2.99 -14.04 -5.74
C LYS A 45 -3.08 -15.25 -4.81
N LYS A 46 -2.23 -16.26 -5.01
CA LYS A 46 -2.12 -17.44 -4.14
C LYS A 46 -1.77 -17.03 -2.70
N ARG A 47 -0.81 -16.12 -2.53
CA ARG A 47 -0.40 -15.63 -1.21
C ARG A 47 -1.50 -14.84 -0.51
N PHE A 48 -2.19 -13.94 -1.22
CA PHE A 48 -3.34 -13.22 -0.67
C PHE A 48 -4.46 -14.16 -0.20
N ASN A 49 -4.78 -15.18 -1.01
CA ASN A 49 -5.80 -16.16 -0.65
C ASN A 49 -5.41 -16.96 0.59
N GLN A 50 -4.13 -17.33 0.73
CA GLN A 50 -3.63 -18.01 1.92
C GLN A 50 -3.75 -17.11 3.16
N LEU A 51 -3.31 -15.85 3.06
CA LEU A 51 -3.41 -14.89 4.16
C LEU A 51 -4.86 -14.65 4.58
N ARG A 52 -5.80 -14.51 3.65
CA ARG A 52 -7.23 -14.36 3.99
C ARG A 52 -7.82 -15.57 4.73
N LYS A 53 -7.35 -16.79 4.43
CA LYS A 53 -7.81 -18.01 5.10
C LYS A 53 -7.19 -18.20 6.48
N THR A 54 -5.93 -17.83 6.63
CA THR A 54 -5.15 -18.04 7.87
C THR A 54 -5.21 -16.84 8.79
N ALA A 55 -5.71 -15.69 8.32
CA ALA A 55 -5.81 -14.49 9.13
C ALA A 55 -6.68 -14.78 10.37
N PRO A 56 -6.14 -14.58 11.58
CA PRO A 56 -6.98 -14.55 12.77
C PRO A 56 -8.02 -13.44 12.60
N ARG A 57 -9.13 -13.50 13.34
CA ARG A 57 -10.07 -12.38 13.40
C ARG A 57 -9.33 -11.18 14.00
N CYS A 58 -8.81 -10.31 13.15
CA CYS A 58 -8.11 -9.10 13.57
C CYS A 58 -9.10 -8.23 14.33
N PHE A 59 -8.78 -7.92 15.60
CA PHE A 59 -9.40 -6.85 16.39
C PHE A 59 -10.92 -6.72 16.21
N THR A 60 -11.65 -7.81 16.45
CA THR A 60 -13.05 -7.69 16.82
C THR A 60 -13.09 -7.32 18.30
N GLU A 61 -12.62 -6.11 18.65
CA GLU A 61 -13.23 -5.46 19.80
C GLU A 61 -14.72 -5.41 19.46
N LYS A 62 -15.53 -6.09 20.27
CA LYS A 62 -16.95 -5.77 20.26
C LYS A 62 -16.97 -4.28 20.56
N LEU A 63 -17.52 -3.48 19.65
CA LEU A 63 -18.07 -2.21 20.05
C LEU A 63 -19.11 -2.57 21.12
N GLU A 64 -18.68 -2.61 22.38
CA GLU A 64 -19.59 -2.31 23.46
C GLU A 64 -20.08 -0.91 23.09
N GLU A 65 -21.29 -0.85 22.54
CA GLU A 65 -22.07 0.36 22.65
C GLU A 65 -22.22 0.55 24.15
N GLU A 66 -21.22 1.17 24.79
CA GLU A 66 -21.40 1.77 26.10
C GLU A 66 -22.68 2.55 25.99
N ASP A 67 -23.65 2.22 26.84
CA ASP A 67 -24.97 2.80 26.84
C ASP A 67 -24.83 4.32 26.97
N LYS A 68 -24.75 5.02 25.83
CA LYS A 68 -24.45 6.46 25.76
C LYS A 68 -25.50 7.28 26.50
N TRP A 69 -26.66 6.68 26.74
CA TRP A 69 -27.77 7.20 27.53
C TRP A 69 -27.43 7.27 29.02
N GLY A 70 -26.76 6.25 29.57
CA GLY A 70 -26.30 6.27 30.96
C GLY A 70 -25.31 7.39 31.22
N LEU A 71 -24.44 7.69 30.24
CA LEU A 71 -23.50 8.81 30.31
C LEU A 71 -24.18 10.18 30.30
N GLN A 72 -25.27 10.33 29.53
CA GLN A 72 -26.01 11.58 29.42
C GLN A 72 -26.77 11.89 30.71
N GLU A 73 -27.51 10.93 31.26
CA GLU A 73 -28.22 11.10 32.54
C GLU A 73 -27.24 11.44 33.67
N TRP A 74 -26.09 10.75 33.71
CA TRP A 74 -25.05 11.05 34.70
C TRP A 74 -24.43 12.43 34.52
N ALA A 75 -24.19 12.85 33.27
CA ALA A 75 -23.66 14.17 32.97
C ALA A 75 -24.64 15.28 33.39
N LEU A 76 -25.93 15.10 33.16
CA LEU A 76 -26.97 16.04 33.58
C LEU A 76 -27.06 16.14 35.11
N ALA A 77 -27.06 15.01 35.80
CA ALA A 77 -27.05 14.98 37.26
C ALA A 77 -25.82 15.68 37.87
N LYS A 78 -24.65 15.56 37.23
CA LYS A 78 -23.42 16.28 37.65
C LYS A 78 -23.51 17.79 37.41
N LEU A 79 -24.27 18.23 36.42
CA LEU A 79 -24.55 19.65 36.15
C LEU A 79 -25.69 20.19 37.02
N GLY A 80 -26.35 19.35 37.82
CA GLY A 80 -27.49 19.72 38.66
C GLY A 80 -28.78 19.98 37.87
N LEU A 81 -28.88 19.40 36.67
CA LEU A 81 -30.05 19.45 35.78
C LEU A 81 -30.88 18.17 35.89
#